data_AF-A0A0D2KHG3-F1
#
_entry.id   AF-A0A0D2KHG3-F1
#
_cell.length_a   1.000
_cell.length_b   1.000
_cell.length_c   1.000
_cell.angle_alpha   90.00
_cell.angle_beta   90.00
_cell.angle_gamma   90.00
#
_symmetry.space_group_name_H-M   'P 1'
#
loop_
_entity.id
_entity.type
_entity.pdbx_description
1 polymer ?
#
loop_
_entity_poly.entity_id
_entity_poly.type
_entity_poly.pdbx_seq_one_letter_code
_entity_poly.pdbx_strand_id
1 'polypeptide(L)'
;MGRSIFRHPASYLRLMAKYRGSLADSKANHVKMGVALHWNKVCGDCFDMPHVTSHQLYNSTYHQVWEARHDQIEKQFDIPMIRRVFQTADVLGISHYAPAPSTGLSAGVFAMPIDTTAYELAHWGVDLKGLITKGGKDFLFSEVGLGGGDPGDERPATSLAELATNPLNGIWAVYNVAQDPWRNHNFKAYRRQWFKSLMAFLYGGGGPRYKVDAAFIWSVGTFDVAAIHPISTSREGTYADWEVVKWMRWLSSKVPT
;
A
#
# COMPACT_ATOMS: atom_id res chain seq x y z
N MET A 1 -3.11 8.75 -3.69
CA MET A 1 -4.39 8.55 -2.98
C MET A 1 -4.72 9.61 -1.92
N GLY A 2 -3.77 10.08 -1.10
CA GLY A 2 -4.09 11.00 0.00
C GLY A 2 -4.66 12.38 -0.38
N ARG A 3 -4.30 12.91 -1.55
CA ARG A 3 -4.64 14.29 -1.98
C ARG A 3 -6.10 14.68 -1.80
N SER A 4 -7.04 13.80 -2.13
CA SER A 4 -8.48 14.09 -2.00
C SER A 4 -8.93 14.15 -0.54
N ILE A 5 -8.42 13.28 0.32
CA ILE A 5 -8.72 13.26 1.76
C ILE A 5 -8.27 14.58 2.40
N PHE A 6 -7.06 15.02 2.09
CA PHE A 6 -6.47 16.21 2.70
C PHE A 6 -7.10 17.50 2.18
N ARG A 7 -7.48 17.56 0.89
CA ARG A 7 -8.15 18.74 0.32
C ARG A 7 -9.64 18.83 0.67
N HIS A 8 -10.30 17.71 0.94
CA HIS A 8 -11.75 17.67 1.15
C HIS A 8 -12.17 16.83 2.37
N PRO A 9 -11.55 17.01 3.56
CA PRO A 9 -11.79 16.13 4.71
C PRO A 9 -13.26 16.16 5.18
N ALA A 10 -13.90 17.33 5.14
CA ALA A 10 -15.32 17.47 5.48
C ALA A 10 -16.24 16.67 4.54
N SER A 11 -15.88 16.53 3.25
CA SER A 11 -16.65 15.70 2.31
C SER A 11 -16.55 14.22 2.65
N TYR A 12 -15.36 13.75 3.04
CA TYR A 12 -15.18 12.37 3.51
C TYR A 12 -15.99 12.08 4.77
N LEU A 13 -15.98 12.99 5.76
CA LEU A 13 -16.79 12.85 6.97
C LEU A 13 -18.30 12.78 6.66
N ARG A 14 -18.79 13.64 5.75
CA ARG A 14 -20.20 13.58 5.30
C ARG A 14 -20.54 12.28 4.60
N LEU A 15 -19.64 11.76 3.76
CA LEU A 15 -19.84 10.47 3.09
C LEU A 15 -19.90 9.31 4.12
N MET A 16 -18.96 9.27 5.06
CA MET A 16 -18.98 8.26 6.13
C MET A 16 -20.27 8.33 6.94
N ALA A 17 -20.70 9.53 7.35
CA ALA A 17 -21.95 9.71 8.08
C ALA A 17 -23.18 9.26 7.27
N LYS A 18 -23.26 9.66 5.99
CA LYS A 18 -24.35 9.28 5.08
C LYS A 18 -24.47 7.76 4.95
N TYR A 19 -23.37 7.09 4.65
CA TYR A 19 -23.40 5.64 4.47
C TYR A 19 -23.67 4.93 5.80
N ARG A 20 -23.13 5.40 6.94
CA ARG A 20 -23.43 4.79 8.24
C ARG A 20 -24.92 4.90 8.57
N GLY A 21 -25.52 6.07 8.37
CA GLY A 21 -26.96 6.26 8.56
C GLY A 21 -27.78 5.36 7.63
N SER A 22 -27.35 5.17 6.38
CA SER A 22 -28.05 4.31 5.41
C SER A 22 -27.93 2.81 5.75
N LEU A 23 -26.87 2.41 6.46
CA LEU A 23 -26.60 1.01 6.80
C LEU A 23 -27.07 0.61 8.20
N ALA A 24 -27.38 1.57 9.08
CA ALA A 24 -27.67 1.35 10.49
C ALA A 24 -28.79 0.32 10.74
N ASP A 25 -29.88 0.39 9.98
CA ASP A 25 -31.04 -0.52 10.11
C ASP A 25 -31.03 -1.66 9.09
N SER A 26 -29.93 -1.80 8.34
CA SER A 26 -29.77 -2.85 7.33
C SER A 26 -29.07 -4.08 7.91
N LYS A 27 -29.16 -5.21 7.20
CA LYS A 27 -28.30 -6.39 7.49
C LYS A 27 -26.79 -6.10 7.32
N ALA A 28 -26.43 -4.94 6.79
CA ALA A 28 -25.06 -4.48 6.56
C ALA A 28 -24.61 -3.42 7.60
N ASN A 29 -25.26 -3.35 8.77
CA ASN A 29 -24.86 -2.45 9.87
C ASN A 29 -23.47 -2.73 10.46
N HIS A 30 -22.84 -3.84 10.10
CA HIS A 30 -21.48 -4.22 10.48
C HIS A 30 -20.40 -3.77 9.47
N VAL A 31 -20.78 -3.15 8.35
CA VAL A 31 -19.82 -2.68 7.35
C VAL A 31 -18.97 -1.54 7.93
N LYS A 32 -17.66 -1.75 7.91
CA LYS A 32 -16.66 -0.76 8.33
C LYS A 32 -16.33 0.20 7.19
N MET A 33 -16.02 1.46 7.53
CA MET A 33 -15.61 2.47 6.55
C MET A 33 -14.17 2.88 6.76
N GLY A 34 -13.40 2.95 5.68
CA GLY A 34 -11.98 3.22 5.76
C GLY A 34 -11.48 4.31 4.84
N VAL A 35 -10.23 4.71 5.11
CA VAL A 35 -9.43 5.54 4.21
C VAL A 35 -8.09 4.88 3.97
N ALA A 36 -7.59 5.00 2.75
CA ALA A 36 -6.30 4.49 2.35
C ALA A 36 -5.40 5.61 1.82
N LEU A 37 -4.11 5.49 2.11
CA LEU A 37 -3.08 6.45 1.73
C LEU A 37 -2.07 5.78 0.81
N HIS A 38 -1.21 6.58 0.20
CA HIS A 38 0.04 6.04 -0.33
C HIS A 38 1.03 5.89 0.85
N TRP A 39 1.92 4.90 0.81
CA TRP A 39 2.83 4.62 1.93
C TRP A 39 3.81 5.76 2.25
N ASN A 40 4.10 6.60 1.26
CA ASN A 40 4.76 7.88 1.39
C ASN A 40 3.90 8.96 0.72
N LYS A 41 4.24 10.23 0.94
CA LYS A 41 3.47 11.38 0.46
C LYS A 41 2.01 11.20 0.85
N VAL A 42 1.76 11.05 2.16
CA VAL A 42 0.45 10.68 2.72
C VAL A 42 -0.64 11.66 2.34
N CYS A 43 -0.29 12.89 2.02
CA CYS A 43 -1.21 13.93 1.58
C CYS A 43 -1.23 14.11 0.03
N GLY A 44 -0.50 13.28 -0.71
CA GLY A 44 -0.23 13.43 -2.14
C GLY A 44 0.77 14.55 -2.41
N ASP A 45 0.43 15.47 -3.32
CA ASP A 45 1.30 16.57 -3.74
C ASP A 45 0.97 17.87 -3.00
N CYS A 46 0.94 17.86 -1.66
CA CYS A 46 0.69 19.10 -0.90
C CYS A 46 1.87 20.07 -1.00
N PHE A 47 3.06 19.54 -1.22
CA PHE A 47 4.28 20.29 -1.45
C PHE A 47 5.25 19.44 -2.27
N ASP A 48 6.18 20.12 -2.94
CA ASP A 48 7.18 19.48 -3.77
C ASP A 48 8.19 18.77 -2.87
N MET A 49 8.16 17.44 -2.93
CA MET A 49 9.16 16.60 -2.29
C MET A 49 10.26 16.30 -3.30
N PRO A 50 11.53 16.64 -3.03
CA PRO A 50 12.61 16.30 -3.93
C PRO A 50 12.75 14.77 -4.00
N HIS A 51 13.28 14.29 -5.12
CA HIS A 51 13.56 12.87 -5.27
C HIS A 51 14.65 12.44 -4.29
N VAL A 52 14.41 11.34 -3.59
CA VAL A 52 15.32 10.77 -2.59
C VAL A 52 15.35 9.26 -2.77
N THR A 53 16.53 8.68 -2.63
CA THR A 53 16.80 7.28 -2.96
C THR A 53 16.87 6.37 -1.73
N SER A 54 16.76 6.92 -0.51
CA SER A 54 16.73 6.15 0.73
C SER A 54 15.62 6.62 1.66
N HIS A 55 15.12 5.68 2.47
CA HIS A 55 14.06 5.95 3.44
C HIS A 55 14.51 6.94 4.54
N GLN A 56 15.76 6.82 5.01
CA GLN A 56 16.31 7.72 6.03
C GLN A 56 16.37 9.16 5.51
N LEU A 57 16.84 9.34 4.27
CA LEU A 57 16.88 10.66 3.64
C LEU A 57 15.46 11.18 3.38
N TYR A 58 14.53 10.31 3.01
CA TYR A 58 13.14 10.68 2.81
C TYR A 58 12.51 11.33 4.04
N ASN A 59 12.63 10.72 5.22
CA ASN A 59 12.02 11.28 6.44
C ASN A 59 12.65 12.62 6.84
N SER A 60 13.98 12.74 6.79
CA SER A 60 14.66 14.00 7.15
C SER A 60 14.31 15.12 6.16
N THR A 61 14.28 14.83 4.86
CA THR A 61 13.83 15.76 3.83
C THR A 61 12.37 16.16 4.02
N TYR A 62 11.48 15.21 4.32
CA TYR A 62 10.07 15.51 4.55
C TYR A 62 9.90 16.51 5.70
N HIS A 63 10.58 16.27 6.83
CA HIS A 63 10.54 17.17 7.96
C HIS A 63 11.07 18.56 7.62
N GLN A 64 12.20 18.66 6.93
CA GLN A 64 12.74 19.96 6.51
C GLN A 64 11.78 20.74 5.60
N VAL A 65 11.15 20.07 4.63
CA VAL A 65 10.17 20.70 3.74
C VAL A 65 8.90 21.09 4.49
N TRP A 66 8.45 20.23 5.42
CA TRP A 66 7.30 20.50 6.28
C TRP A 66 7.52 21.76 7.11
N GLU A 67 8.60 21.82 7.89
CA GLU A 67 8.93 22.97 8.74
C GLU A 67 9.04 24.26 7.91
N ALA A 68 9.71 24.19 6.75
CA ALA A 68 9.86 25.35 5.86
C ALA A 68 8.53 25.85 5.27
N ARG A 69 7.48 25.01 5.20
CA ARG A 69 6.17 25.34 4.62
C ARG A 69 5.03 25.29 5.64
N HIS A 70 5.32 25.12 6.93
CA HIS A 70 4.33 24.86 7.97
C HIS A 70 3.18 25.89 7.96
N ASP A 71 3.52 27.18 8.00
CA ASP A 71 2.52 28.27 8.01
C ASP A 71 1.65 28.29 6.74
N GLN A 72 2.19 27.86 5.60
CA GLN A 72 1.43 27.77 4.35
C GLN A 72 0.46 26.59 4.39
N ILE A 73 0.93 25.46 4.92
CA ILE A 73 0.14 24.24 5.08
C ILE A 73 -1.04 24.50 6.02
N GLU A 74 -0.82 25.14 7.18
CA GLU A 74 -1.88 25.46 8.14
C GLU A 74 -2.95 26.38 7.54
N LYS A 75 -2.57 27.30 6.64
CA LYS A 75 -3.53 28.18 5.94
C LYS A 75 -4.29 27.45 4.84
N GLN A 76 -3.68 26.46 4.19
CA GLN A 76 -4.25 25.76 3.05
C GLN A 76 -5.15 24.59 3.47
N PHE A 77 -4.83 23.94 4.59
CA PHE A 77 -5.45 22.68 4.98
C PHE A 77 -6.14 22.79 6.34
N ASP A 78 -7.35 22.23 6.43
CA ASP A 78 -8.06 22.08 7.69
C ASP A 78 -7.51 20.85 8.44
N ILE A 79 -6.36 21.04 9.11
CA ILE A 79 -5.69 20.00 9.90
C ILE A 79 -6.62 19.36 10.94
N PRO A 80 -7.43 20.12 11.72
CA PRO A 80 -8.42 19.52 12.61
C PRO A 80 -9.39 18.56 11.91
N MET A 81 -9.94 18.92 10.75
CA MET A 81 -10.83 18.04 10.00
C MET A 81 -10.10 16.83 9.41
N ILE A 82 -8.87 16.99 8.94
CA ILE A 82 -8.03 15.87 8.48
C ILE A 82 -7.87 14.85 9.62
N ARG A 83 -7.46 15.30 10.81
CA ARG A 83 -7.34 14.45 12.00
C ARG A 83 -8.65 13.73 12.31
N ARG A 84 -9.77 14.44 12.20
CA ARG A 84 -11.10 13.88 12.44
C ARG A 84 -11.49 12.80 11.44
N VAL A 85 -11.08 12.88 10.17
CA VAL A 85 -11.29 11.80 9.18
C VAL A 85 -10.63 10.52 9.66
N PHE A 86 -9.34 10.57 10.04
CA PHE A 86 -8.60 9.40 10.50
C PHE A 86 -9.15 8.84 11.83
N GLN A 87 -9.61 9.71 12.72
CA GLN A 87 -10.26 9.29 13.97
C GLN A 87 -11.63 8.64 13.72
N THR A 88 -12.37 9.10 12.71
CA THR A 88 -13.72 8.62 12.39
C THR A 88 -13.71 7.30 11.63
N ALA A 89 -12.72 7.08 10.75
CA ALA A 89 -12.59 5.86 9.96
C ALA A 89 -12.44 4.61 10.87
N ASP A 90 -13.09 3.51 10.51
CA ASP A 90 -13.00 2.22 11.21
C ASP A 90 -11.76 1.43 10.75
N VAL A 91 -11.34 1.67 9.50
CA VAL A 91 -10.24 0.99 8.82
C VAL A 91 -9.28 2.02 8.27
N LEU A 92 -8.00 1.81 8.48
CA LEU A 92 -6.92 2.60 7.89
C LEU A 92 -6.12 1.72 6.95
N GLY A 93 -5.58 2.28 5.88
CA GLY A 93 -4.75 1.49 4.98
C GLY A 93 -3.69 2.28 4.23
N ILE A 94 -2.74 1.54 3.68
CA ILE A 94 -1.72 2.07 2.78
C ILE A 94 -1.63 1.21 1.52
N SER A 95 -1.39 1.84 0.37
CA SER A 95 -0.85 1.16 -0.80
C SER A 95 0.65 1.00 -0.61
N HIS A 96 1.07 -0.26 -0.52
CA HIS A 96 2.41 -0.69 -0.13
C HIS A 96 3.22 -1.05 -1.36
N TYR A 97 3.99 -0.08 -1.83
CA TYR A 97 4.93 -0.25 -2.94
C TYR A 97 6.26 0.42 -2.64
N ALA A 98 6.74 0.26 -1.42
CA ALA A 98 8.05 0.79 -1.09
C ALA A 98 9.15 -0.11 -1.65
N PRO A 99 10.29 0.47 -2.08
CA PRO A 99 11.45 -0.28 -2.51
C PRO A 99 11.83 -1.39 -1.52
N ALA A 100 12.19 -2.55 -2.06
CA ALA A 100 12.70 -3.69 -1.31
C ALA A 100 14.16 -3.98 -1.71
N PRO A 101 14.96 -4.59 -0.84
CA PRO A 101 16.30 -5.00 -1.22
C PRO A 101 16.23 -6.15 -2.26
N SER A 102 17.16 -6.16 -3.21
CA SER A 102 17.26 -7.22 -4.23
C SER A 102 17.83 -8.53 -3.68
N THR A 103 18.45 -8.50 -2.50
CA THR A 103 18.99 -9.65 -1.77
C THR A 103 18.64 -9.55 -0.28
N GLY A 104 18.68 -10.67 0.44
CA GLY A 104 18.43 -10.65 1.90
C GLY A 104 17.01 -10.24 2.31
N LEU A 105 16.03 -10.45 1.44
CA LEU A 105 14.63 -10.10 1.71
C LEU A 105 14.10 -10.87 2.92
N SER A 106 13.46 -10.14 3.85
CA SER A 106 12.88 -10.68 5.08
C SER A 106 11.51 -10.06 5.33
N ALA A 107 10.73 -10.62 6.27
CA ALA A 107 9.44 -10.07 6.67
C ALA A 107 9.54 -8.61 7.17
N GLY A 108 10.68 -8.22 7.77
CA GLY A 108 10.87 -6.89 8.35
C GLY A 108 10.80 -5.74 7.35
N VAL A 109 11.04 -6.00 6.05
CA VAL A 109 10.98 -4.95 5.01
C VAL A 109 9.58 -4.36 4.86
N PHE A 110 8.53 -5.11 5.22
CA PHE A 110 7.15 -4.65 5.10
C PHE A 110 6.73 -3.67 6.21
N ALA A 111 7.54 -3.51 7.26
CA ALA A 111 7.28 -2.53 8.32
C ALA A 111 7.65 -1.10 7.93
N MET A 112 8.74 -0.92 7.16
CA MET A 112 9.27 0.40 6.79
C MET A 112 8.23 1.34 6.16
N PRO A 113 7.33 0.88 5.28
CA PRO A 113 6.37 1.78 4.64
C PRO A 113 5.31 2.28 5.64
N ILE A 114 4.96 1.44 6.62
CA ILE A 114 4.09 1.82 7.74
C ILE A 114 4.77 2.89 8.60
N ASP A 115 6.06 2.72 8.87
CA ASP A 115 6.84 3.71 9.62
C ASP A 115 6.92 5.05 8.91
N THR A 116 7.12 5.03 7.58
CA THR A 116 7.10 6.23 6.74
C THR A 116 5.75 6.94 6.85
N THR A 117 4.65 6.20 6.65
CA THR A 117 3.30 6.75 6.75
C THR A 117 3.04 7.34 8.14
N ALA A 118 3.40 6.61 9.20
CA ALA A 118 3.21 7.06 10.58
C ALA A 118 4.01 8.35 10.87
N TYR A 119 5.25 8.42 10.39
CA TYR A 119 6.11 9.58 10.52
C TYR A 119 5.52 10.82 9.83
N GLU A 120 5.06 10.69 8.59
CA GLU A 120 4.42 11.80 7.89
C GLU A 120 3.12 12.23 8.58
N LEU A 121 2.25 11.28 8.92
CA LEU A 121 0.97 11.55 9.60
C LEU A 121 1.14 12.25 10.95
N ALA A 122 2.25 12.00 11.67
CA ALA A 122 2.54 12.69 12.92
C ALA A 122 2.67 14.21 12.74
N HIS A 123 3.22 14.68 11.61
CA HIS A 123 3.31 16.11 11.28
C HIS A 123 1.92 16.73 11.09
N TRP A 124 0.95 15.93 10.63
CA TRP A 124 -0.46 16.31 10.52
C TRP A 124 -1.25 16.12 11.83
N GLY A 125 -0.59 15.81 12.93
CA GLY A 125 -1.23 15.56 14.23
C GLY A 125 -2.04 14.27 14.30
N VAL A 126 -1.73 13.28 13.46
CA VAL A 126 -2.37 11.96 13.41
C VAL A 126 -1.42 10.89 13.97
N ASP A 127 -1.74 10.38 15.16
CA ASP A 127 -1.02 9.25 15.76
C ASP A 127 -1.52 7.91 15.19
N LEU A 128 -0.97 7.50 14.04
CA LEU A 128 -1.34 6.25 13.39
C LEU A 128 -1.18 5.04 14.32
N LYS A 129 -0.09 5.00 15.10
CA LYS A 129 0.16 3.89 16.05
C LYS A 129 -0.93 3.83 17.11
N GLY A 130 -1.27 4.95 17.73
CA GLY A 130 -2.34 5.05 18.72
C GLY A 130 -3.71 4.65 18.15
N LEU A 131 -4.03 5.10 16.93
CA LEU A 131 -5.29 4.76 16.25
C LEU A 131 -5.43 3.24 16.03
N ILE A 132 -4.33 2.55 15.68
CA ILE A 132 -4.33 1.11 15.43
C ILE A 132 -4.32 0.31 16.75
N THR A 133 -3.39 0.64 17.65
CA THR A 133 -3.10 -0.19 18.84
C THR A 133 -4.04 0.07 20.02
N LYS A 134 -4.49 1.32 20.21
CA LYS A 134 -5.40 1.71 21.30
C LYS A 134 -6.81 1.98 20.78
N GLY A 135 -6.92 2.56 19.58
CA GLY A 135 -8.19 2.88 18.96
C GLY A 135 -8.92 1.68 18.36
N GLY A 136 -8.29 0.51 18.31
CA GLY A 136 -8.88 -0.73 17.82
C GLY A 136 -9.21 -0.72 16.32
N LYS A 137 -8.65 0.22 15.56
CA LYS A 137 -8.90 0.31 14.11
C LYS A 137 -8.23 -0.84 13.38
N ASP A 138 -8.86 -1.31 12.33
CA ASP A 138 -8.20 -2.23 11.42
C ASP A 138 -7.16 -1.46 10.61
N PHE A 139 -6.02 -2.09 10.35
CA PHE A 139 -5.00 -1.57 9.48
C PHE A 139 -4.65 -2.58 8.40
N LEU A 140 -4.66 -2.15 7.14
CA LEU A 140 -4.50 -3.04 6.00
C LEU A 140 -3.54 -2.47 4.95
N PHE A 141 -2.93 -3.37 4.17
CA PHE A 141 -2.37 -2.97 2.89
C PHE A 141 -3.50 -2.95 1.87
N SER A 142 -4.03 -1.76 1.56
CA SER A 142 -5.15 -1.58 0.63
C SER A 142 -4.79 -2.02 -0.77
N GLU A 143 -3.51 -1.94 -1.09
CA GLU A 143 -2.89 -2.48 -2.28
C GLU A 143 -1.47 -2.91 -1.92
N VAL A 144 -1.03 -4.04 -2.45
CA VAL A 144 0.36 -4.47 -2.36
C VAL A 144 0.66 -5.36 -3.55
N GLY A 145 1.85 -5.25 -4.12
CA GLY A 145 2.20 -6.01 -5.30
C GLY A 145 3.64 -5.82 -5.70
N LEU A 146 4.04 -6.60 -6.70
CA LEU A 146 5.34 -6.53 -7.32
C LEU A 146 5.13 -6.57 -8.83
N GLY A 147 5.28 -5.42 -9.48
CA GLY A 147 4.89 -5.25 -10.88
C GLY A 147 5.91 -5.76 -11.89
N GLY A 148 7.21 -5.66 -11.63
CA GLY A 148 8.23 -6.20 -12.54
C GLY A 148 8.41 -5.43 -13.86
N GLY A 149 7.84 -4.23 -13.97
CA GLY A 149 8.10 -3.28 -15.03
C GLY A 149 9.31 -2.39 -14.76
N ASP A 150 9.70 -1.62 -15.78
CA ASP A 150 10.68 -0.54 -15.65
C ASP A 150 10.03 0.76 -15.16
N PRO A 151 10.80 1.82 -14.84
CA PRO A 151 10.26 3.11 -14.41
C PRO A 151 9.20 3.77 -15.30
N GLY A 152 9.13 3.40 -16.58
CA GLY A 152 8.13 3.90 -17.52
C GLY A 152 6.88 3.02 -17.68
N ASP A 153 6.83 1.84 -17.05
CA ASP A 153 5.80 0.82 -17.27
C ASP A 153 5.70 0.32 -18.74
N GLU A 154 6.78 0.46 -19.51
CA GLU A 154 6.80 0.19 -20.96
C GLU A 154 7.37 -1.20 -21.27
N ARG A 155 8.29 -1.68 -20.45
CA ARG A 155 9.01 -2.94 -20.66
C ARG A 155 9.21 -3.71 -19.36
N PRO A 156 9.53 -5.01 -19.45
CA PRO A 156 10.03 -5.74 -18.29
C PRO A 156 11.26 -5.06 -17.70
N ALA A 157 11.41 -5.12 -16.38
CA ALA A 157 12.67 -4.78 -15.74
C ALA A 157 13.83 -5.56 -16.37
N THR A 158 15.01 -4.96 -16.44
CA THR A 158 16.22 -5.56 -17.03
C THR A 158 17.15 -6.15 -15.99
N SER A 159 16.94 -5.82 -14.71
CA SER A 159 17.73 -6.35 -13.60
C SER A 159 16.87 -6.58 -12.34
N LEU A 160 17.36 -7.44 -11.46
CA LEU A 160 16.74 -7.63 -10.14
C LEU A 160 16.76 -6.36 -9.29
N ALA A 161 17.80 -5.53 -9.42
CA ALA A 161 17.89 -4.27 -8.71
C ALA A 161 16.79 -3.29 -9.16
N GLU A 162 16.59 -3.14 -10.48
CA GLU A 162 15.52 -2.31 -11.05
C GLU A 162 14.14 -2.80 -10.60
N LEU A 163 13.90 -4.11 -10.64
CA LEU A 163 12.64 -4.71 -10.20
C LEU A 163 12.37 -4.48 -8.70
N ALA A 164 13.39 -4.67 -7.85
CA ALA A 164 13.27 -4.58 -6.40
C ALA A 164 13.06 -3.13 -5.92
N THR A 165 13.65 -2.14 -6.61
CA THR A 165 13.49 -0.73 -6.27
C THR A 165 12.18 -0.12 -6.78
N ASN A 166 11.51 -0.77 -7.73
CA ASN A 166 10.32 -0.24 -8.40
C ASN A 166 9.11 -1.20 -8.32
N PRO A 167 8.67 -1.63 -7.12
CA PRO A 167 7.58 -2.61 -7.01
C PRO A 167 6.23 -2.08 -7.51
N LEU A 168 6.04 -0.74 -7.55
CA LEU A 168 4.84 -0.10 -8.10
C LEU A 168 4.77 -0.11 -9.63
N ASN A 169 5.85 -0.48 -10.32
CA ASN A 169 5.93 -0.40 -11.77
C ASN A 169 5.69 -1.78 -12.38
N GLY A 170 4.79 -1.84 -13.34
CA GLY A 170 4.39 -3.06 -14.02
C GLY A 170 3.65 -2.76 -15.31
N ILE A 171 3.56 -3.79 -16.15
CA ILE A 171 3.06 -3.63 -17.52
C ILE A 171 1.56 -3.88 -17.52
N TRP A 172 0.82 -2.86 -17.96
CA TRP A 172 -0.64 -2.87 -18.01
C TRP A 172 -1.16 -3.23 -19.40
N ALA A 173 -0.84 -4.45 -19.83
CA ALA A 173 -1.20 -4.97 -21.14
C ALA A 173 -1.80 -6.38 -21.06
N VAL A 174 -2.41 -6.83 -22.16
CA VAL A 174 -2.83 -8.23 -22.33
C VAL A 174 -1.59 -9.11 -22.28
N TYR A 175 -1.67 -10.21 -21.52
CA TYR A 175 -0.57 -11.15 -21.38
C TYR A 175 0.00 -11.57 -22.73
N ASN A 176 1.31 -11.41 -22.87
CA ASN A 176 2.11 -11.97 -23.95
C ASN A 176 3.48 -12.33 -23.41
N VAL A 177 4.15 -13.26 -24.08
CA VAL A 177 5.44 -13.80 -23.65
C VAL A 177 6.55 -12.74 -23.65
N ALA A 178 6.51 -11.79 -24.58
CA ALA A 178 7.56 -10.78 -24.75
C ALA A 178 7.62 -9.78 -23.58
N GLN A 179 6.48 -9.52 -22.95
CA GLN A 179 6.34 -8.60 -21.83
C GLN A 179 6.25 -9.31 -20.47
N ASP A 180 6.56 -10.60 -20.37
CA ASP A 180 6.46 -11.34 -19.11
C ASP A 180 7.79 -11.34 -18.32
N PRO A 181 7.96 -10.45 -17.30
CA PRO A 181 9.17 -10.43 -16.49
C PRO A 181 9.36 -11.72 -15.71
N TRP A 182 8.29 -12.47 -15.43
CA TRP A 182 8.33 -13.66 -14.59
C TRP A 182 8.82 -14.91 -15.35
N ARG A 183 9.09 -14.80 -16.65
CA ARG A 183 9.81 -15.83 -17.40
C ARG A 183 11.30 -15.87 -17.05
N ASN A 184 11.86 -14.74 -16.59
CA ASN A 184 13.21 -14.73 -16.06
C ASN A 184 13.24 -15.50 -14.73
N HIS A 185 14.01 -16.59 -14.68
CA HIS A 185 14.07 -17.48 -13.51
C HIS A 185 14.47 -16.74 -12.22
N ASN A 186 15.38 -15.76 -12.31
CA ASN A 186 15.81 -14.96 -11.18
C ASN A 186 14.68 -14.06 -10.67
N PHE A 187 13.92 -13.45 -11.58
CA PHE A 187 12.81 -12.56 -11.20
C PHE A 187 11.65 -13.34 -10.60
N LYS A 188 11.35 -14.54 -11.15
CA LYS A 188 10.36 -15.46 -10.58
C LYS A 188 10.76 -15.93 -9.19
N ALA A 189 12.03 -16.31 -8.99
CA ALA A 189 12.54 -16.70 -7.68
C ALA A 189 12.42 -15.55 -6.67
N TYR A 190 12.78 -14.32 -7.09
CA TYR A 190 12.62 -13.13 -6.27
C TYR A 190 11.14 -12.85 -5.92
N ARG A 191 10.23 -12.91 -6.90
CA ARG A 191 8.77 -12.76 -6.67
C ARG A 191 8.27 -13.73 -5.61
N ARG A 192 8.67 -15.01 -5.70
CA ARG A 192 8.33 -16.03 -4.71
C ARG A 192 8.90 -15.71 -3.33
N GLN A 193 10.17 -15.30 -3.25
CA GLN A 193 10.76 -14.87 -1.98
C GLN A 193 10.00 -13.67 -1.39
N TRP A 194 9.62 -12.72 -2.22
CA TRP A 194 8.88 -11.52 -1.83
C TRP A 194 7.50 -11.84 -1.25
N PHE A 195 6.71 -12.66 -1.95
CA PHE A 195 5.42 -13.08 -1.41
C PHE A 195 5.56 -13.96 -0.16
N LYS A 196 6.59 -14.79 -0.08
CA LYS A 196 6.88 -15.58 1.13
C LYS A 196 7.21 -14.66 2.32
N SER A 197 7.99 -13.61 2.11
CA SER A 197 8.30 -12.61 3.14
C SER A 197 7.07 -11.80 3.55
N LEU A 198 6.23 -11.37 2.59
CA LEU A 198 4.95 -10.70 2.86
C LEU A 198 4.04 -11.59 3.71
N MET A 199 3.92 -12.86 3.34
CA MET A 199 3.11 -13.80 4.08
C MET A 199 3.64 -14.09 5.48
N ALA A 200 4.96 -14.21 5.65
CA ALA A 200 5.53 -14.37 6.99
C ALA A 200 5.24 -13.16 7.87
N PHE A 201 5.27 -11.95 7.30
CA PHE A 201 4.88 -10.71 7.98
C PHE A 201 3.39 -10.72 8.38
N LEU A 202 2.50 -11.04 7.45
CA LEU A 202 1.06 -11.08 7.70
C LEU A 202 0.65 -12.21 8.66
N TYR A 203 1.28 -13.39 8.56
CA TYR A 203 1.04 -14.51 9.47
C TYR A 203 1.47 -14.18 10.90
N GLY A 204 2.49 -13.34 11.07
CA GLY A 204 2.88 -12.77 12.36
C GLY A 204 1.92 -11.70 12.89
N GLY A 205 0.85 -11.37 12.16
CA GLY A 205 -0.09 -10.30 12.48
C GLY A 205 0.42 -8.90 12.13
N GLY A 206 1.50 -8.77 11.36
CA GLY A 206 2.16 -7.51 11.01
C GLY A 206 3.57 -7.38 11.61
N GLY A 207 3.98 -6.15 11.88
CA GLY A 207 5.30 -5.83 12.43
C GLY A 207 5.28 -5.66 13.94
N PRO A 208 6.46 -5.62 14.61
CA PRO A 208 6.54 -5.48 16.06
C PRO A 208 5.91 -4.17 16.60
N ARG A 209 5.69 -3.18 15.72
CA ARG A 209 5.12 -1.87 16.08
C ARG A 209 3.67 -1.67 15.66
N TYR A 210 3.21 -2.37 14.62
CA TYR A 210 1.88 -2.18 14.02
C TYR A 210 1.32 -3.53 13.60
N LYS A 211 0.07 -3.78 14.00
CA LYS A 211 -0.68 -4.89 13.41
C LYS A 211 -1.03 -4.58 11.96
N VAL A 212 -1.14 -5.61 11.14
CA VAL A 212 -1.71 -5.56 9.79
C VAL A 212 -2.71 -6.69 9.67
N ASP A 213 -3.99 -6.33 9.59
CA ASP A 213 -5.11 -7.27 9.64
C ASP A 213 -5.35 -7.95 8.28
N ALA A 214 -5.03 -7.27 7.18
CA ALA A 214 -5.22 -7.79 5.84
C ALA A 214 -4.29 -7.13 4.81
N ALA A 215 -4.12 -7.80 3.67
CA ALA A 215 -3.45 -7.23 2.50
C ALA A 215 -4.19 -7.62 1.23
N PHE A 216 -4.40 -6.66 0.34
CA PHE A 216 -5.10 -6.85 -0.92
C PHE A 216 -4.10 -6.75 -2.07
N ILE A 217 -3.98 -7.83 -2.85
CA ILE A 217 -3.02 -7.88 -3.94
C ILE A 217 -3.53 -7.05 -5.12
N TRP A 218 -2.67 -6.20 -5.68
CA TRP A 218 -2.98 -5.55 -6.95
C TRP A 218 -3.00 -6.58 -8.06
N SER A 219 -4.17 -6.77 -8.64
CA SER A 219 -4.50 -7.96 -9.43
C SER A 219 -4.68 -7.63 -10.91
N VAL A 220 -3.85 -6.74 -11.47
CA VAL A 220 -3.95 -6.40 -12.89
C VAL A 220 -2.57 -6.39 -13.56
N GLY A 221 -2.49 -6.90 -14.79
CA GLY A 221 -1.26 -6.93 -15.57
C GLY A 221 -0.19 -7.80 -14.91
N THR A 222 1.06 -7.40 -15.00
CA THR A 222 2.18 -8.17 -14.44
C THR A 222 2.12 -8.36 -12.92
N PHE A 223 1.38 -7.53 -12.19
CA PHE A 223 1.15 -7.69 -10.75
C PHE A 223 0.26 -8.90 -10.42
N ASP A 224 -0.61 -9.29 -11.34
CA ASP A 224 -1.69 -10.27 -11.12
C ASP A 224 -1.17 -11.69 -10.97
N VAL A 225 -0.72 -12.01 -9.76
CA VAL A 225 -0.18 -13.34 -9.42
C VAL A 225 -1.23 -14.44 -9.41
N ALA A 226 -2.51 -14.07 -9.40
CA ALA A 226 -3.64 -14.99 -9.33
C ALA A 226 -4.41 -15.11 -10.65
N ALA A 227 -4.05 -14.33 -11.67
CA ALA A 227 -4.73 -14.29 -12.97
C ALA A 227 -6.23 -13.99 -12.88
N ILE A 228 -6.62 -13.11 -11.97
CA ILE A 228 -8.03 -12.76 -11.73
C ILE A 228 -8.52 -11.76 -12.77
N HIS A 229 -7.68 -10.82 -13.20
CA HIS A 229 -8.10 -9.80 -14.16
C HIS A 229 -8.01 -10.31 -15.60
N PRO A 230 -8.98 -10.01 -16.47
CA PRO A 230 -9.03 -10.56 -17.83
C PRO A 230 -7.78 -10.32 -18.68
N ILE A 231 -7.11 -9.17 -18.53
CA ILE A 231 -5.89 -8.86 -19.31
C ILE A 231 -4.70 -9.74 -18.90
N SER A 232 -4.71 -10.32 -17.71
CA SER A 232 -3.56 -11.06 -17.17
C SER A 232 -3.41 -12.47 -17.76
N THR A 233 -4.31 -12.87 -18.67
CA THR A 233 -4.33 -14.17 -19.33
C THR A 233 -4.66 -14.01 -20.81
N SER A 234 -3.98 -14.79 -21.67
CA SER A 234 -4.25 -14.87 -23.10
C SER A 234 -4.03 -16.30 -23.61
N ARG A 235 -4.06 -16.51 -24.92
CA ARG A 235 -3.69 -17.80 -25.53
C ARG A 235 -2.20 -18.14 -25.35
N GLU A 236 -1.36 -17.14 -25.05
CA GLU A 236 0.07 -17.34 -24.83
C GLU A 236 0.40 -17.79 -23.41
N GLY A 237 -0.51 -17.62 -22.44
CA GLY A 237 -0.29 -17.96 -21.04
C GLY A 237 -0.91 -16.97 -20.07
N THR A 238 -0.28 -16.81 -18.89
CA THR A 238 -0.76 -15.96 -17.81
C THR A 238 0.38 -15.49 -16.91
N TYR A 239 0.21 -14.34 -16.24
CA TYR A 239 1.12 -13.86 -15.19
C TYR A 239 1.04 -14.62 -13.86
N ALA A 240 0.15 -15.63 -13.76
CA ALA A 240 -0.06 -16.38 -12.53
C ALA A 240 1.23 -17.05 -11.98
N ASP A 241 1.39 -17.06 -10.66
CA ASP A 241 2.28 -18.00 -9.97
C ASP A 241 1.47 -18.84 -8.98
N TRP A 242 1.08 -20.04 -9.42
CA TRP A 242 0.21 -20.93 -8.65
C TRP A 242 0.76 -21.34 -7.29
N GLU A 243 2.09 -21.30 -7.11
CA GLU A 243 2.68 -21.56 -5.80
C GLU A 243 2.41 -20.41 -4.83
N VAL A 244 2.49 -19.16 -5.31
CA VAL A 244 2.10 -17.99 -4.52
C VAL A 244 0.60 -18.01 -4.22
N VAL A 245 -0.25 -18.35 -5.21
CA VAL A 245 -1.70 -18.47 -5.00
C VAL A 245 -2.04 -19.50 -3.93
N LYS A 246 -1.36 -20.66 -3.94
CA LYS A 246 -1.50 -21.69 -2.91
C LYS A 246 -1.19 -21.14 -1.53
N TRP A 247 -0.09 -20.38 -1.41
CA TRP A 247 0.29 -19.79 -0.14
C TRP A 247 -0.72 -18.71 0.33
N MET A 248 -1.21 -17.86 -0.58
CA MET A 248 -2.24 -16.86 -0.28
C MET A 248 -3.52 -17.53 0.27
N ARG A 249 -4.00 -18.58 -0.40
CA ARG A 249 -5.18 -19.36 0.05
C ARG A 249 -4.95 -19.99 1.42
N TRP A 250 -3.75 -20.55 1.64
CA TRP A 250 -3.40 -21.08 2.94
C TRP A 250 -3.48 -20.01 4.03
N LEU A 251 -2.88 -18.83 3.82
CA LEU A 251 -2.92 -17.75 4.80
C LEU A 251 -4.35 -17.27 5.07
N SER A 252 -5.16 -17.06 4.04
CA SER A 252 -6.56 -16.67 4.19
C SER A 252 -7.38 -17.69 4.98
N SER A 253 -7.05 -18.99 4.89
CA SER A 253 -7.70 -20.04 5.69
C SER A 253 -7.33 -20.03 7.19
N LYS A 254 -6.32 -19.24 7.59
CA LYS A 254 -5.88 -19.11 8.98
C LYS A 254 -6.47 -17.89 9.70
N VAL A 255 -7.10 -16.98 8.97
CA VAL A 255 -7.77 -15.82 9.57
C VAL A 255 -9.14 -16.27 10.07
N PRO A 256 -9.46 -16.15 11.37
CA PRO A 256 -10.79 -16.44 11.89
C PRO A 256 -11.81 -15.53 11.20
N THR A 257 -12.89 -16.11 10.68
CA THR A 257 -14.05 -15.40 10.12
C THR A 257 -14.90 -14.76 11.19
#